data_AF-W1XAU2-F1
#
_entry.id   AF-W1XAU2-F1
#
_cell.length_a   1.000
_cell.length_b   1.000
_cell.length_c   1.000
_cell.angle_alpha   90.00
_cell.angle_beta   90.00
_cell.angle_gamma   90.00
#
_symmetry.space_group_name_H-M   'P 1'
#
loop_
_entity.id
_entity.type
_entity.pdbx_description
1 polymer ?
#
loop_
_entity_poly.entity_id
_entity_poly.type
_entity_poly.pdbx_seq_one_letter_code
_entity_poly.pdbx_strand_id
1 'polypeptide(L)'
;VMNIIQKVKEFNKKVGVAISPHTSISSIESILPFVDQVLVLTIKPGTSNSHIITEMYGKIKELHDIKSIKEYSYRINNHKM
;
A
#
# COMPACT_ATOMS: atom_id res chain seq x y z
N VAL A 1 -7.63 6.85 -10.63
CA VAL A 1 -6.39 6.44 -9.93
C VAL A 1 -5.26 6.26 -10.93
N MET A 2 -5.40 5.41 -11.96
CA MET A 2 -4.34 5.19 -12.96
C MET A 2 -3.82 6.48 -13.62
N ASN A 3 -4.72 7.37 -14.03
CA ASN A 3 -4.38 8.68 -14.59
C ASN A 3 -3.48 9.54 -13.66
N ILE A 4 -3.72 9.48 -12.35
CA ILE A 4 -2.91 10.21 -11.35
C ILE A 4 -1.52 9.55 -11.24
N ILE A 5 -1.45 8.22 -11.22
CA ILE A 5 -0.19 7.47 -11.19
C ILE A 5 0.67 7.84 -12.40
N GLN A 6 0.11 7.79 -13.60
CA GLN A 6 0.80 8.15 -14.85
C GLN A 6 1.30 9.60 -14.79
N LYS A 7 0.44 10.54 -14.41
CA LYS A 7 0.80 11.95 -14.27
C LYS A 7 1.95 12.18 -13.30
N VAL A 8 1.99 11.51 -12.15
CA VAL A 8 3.11 11.64 -11.19
C VAL A 8 4.40 11.07 -11.79
N LYS A 9 4.32 9.96 -12.52
CA LYS A 9 5.49 9.35 -13.20
C LYS A 9 6.04 10.22 -14.33
N GLU A 10 5.22 10.98 -15.04
CA GLU A 10 5.66 11.97 -16.04
C GLU A 10 6.62 13.02 -15.44
N PHE A 11 6.47 13.33 -14.15
CA PHE A 11 7.38 14.21 -13.42
C PHE A 11 8.62 13.50 -12.85
N ASN A 12 8.91 12.25 -13.29
CA ASN A 12 9.98 11.40 -12.77
C ASN A 12 9.93 11.23 -11.23
N LYS A 13 8.72 11.14 -10.67
CA LYS A 13 8.51 10.94 -9.23
C LYS A 13 8.01 9.52 -8.94
N LYS A 14 8.38 9.02 -7.76
CA LYS A 14 7.89 7.76 -7.22
C LYS A 14 6.43 7.90 -6.77
N VAL A 15 5.66 6.84 -6.95
CA VAL A 15 4.25 6.77 -6.57
C VAL A 15 4.08 5.84 -5.38
N GLY A 16 3.50 6.35 -4.30
CA GLY A 16 3.06 5.56 -3.16
C GLY A 16 1.55 5.50 -3.06
N VAL A 17 1.01 4.36 -2.65
CA VAL A 17 -0.41 4.22 -2.25
C VAL A 17 -0.49 3.84 -0.77
N ALA A 18 -1.37 4.50 -0.02
CA ALA A 18 -1.66 4.13 1.35
C ALA A 18 -3.02 3.43 1.42
N ILE A 19 -3.09 2.32 2.16
CA ILE A 19 -4.34 1.58 2.38
C ILE A 19 -4.75 1.64 3.85
N SER A 20 -6.04 1.87 4.07
CA SER A 20 -6.64 1.89 5.40
C SER A 20 -7.04 0.49 5.87
N PRO A 21 -7.33 0.30 7.17
CA PRO A 21 -7.86 -0.96 7.68
C PRO A 21 -9.13 -1.46 7.00
N HIS A 22 -9.96 -0.55 6.48
CA HIS A 22 -11.22 -0.90 5.82
C HIS A 22 -11.07 -1.13 4.30
N THR A 23 -9.88 -0.92 3.73
CA THR A 23 -9.60 -1.10 2.30
C THR A 23 -9.02 -2.49 2.03
N SER A 24 -9.66 -3.32 1.21
CA SER A 24 -9.13 -4.64 0.84
C SER A 24 -7.93 -4.52 -0.12
N ILE A 25 -7.01 -5.49 -0.11
CA ILE A 25 -5.90 -5.53 -1.08
C ILE A 25 -6.42 -5.71 -2.50
N SER A 26 -7.45 -6.53 -2.69
CA SER A 26 -8.11 -6.73 -3.98
C SER A 26 -8.56 -5.41 -4.65
N SER A 27 -8.97 -4.42 -3.87
CA SER A 27 -9.40 -3.11 -4.40
C SER A 27 -8.27 -2.31 -5.05
N ILE A 28 -7.01 -2.62 -4.73
CA ILE A 28 -5.82 -1.95 -5.27
C ILE A 28 -4.95 -2.87 -6.13
N GLU A 29 -5.33 -4.14 -6.33
CA GLU A 29 -4.49 -5.12 -7.03
C GLU A 29 -4.11 -4.66 -8.45
N SER A 30 -5.06 -4.05 -9.16
CA SER A 30 -4.87 -3.53 -10.51
C SER A 30 -3.82 -2.41 -10.64
N ILE A 31 -3.51 -1.71 -9.54
CA ILE A 31 -2.52 -0.61 -9.54
C ILE A 31 -1.16 -1.02 -8.96
N LEU A 32 -1.07 -2.17 -8.28
CA LEU A 32 0.17 -2.68 -7.70
C LEU A 32 1.38 -2.71 -8.65
N PRO A 33 1.26 -3.12 -9.94
CA PRO A 33 2.41 -3.10 -10.85
C PRO A 33 2.92 -1.69 -11.20
N PHE A 34 2.15 -0.65 -10.90
CA PHE A 34 2.45 0.72 -11.30
C PHE A 34 2.90 1.62 -10.15
N VAL A 35 2.92 1.13 -8.91
CA VAL A 35 3.35 1.90 -7.73
C VAL A 35 4.74 1.46 -7.28
N ASP A 36 5.45 2.38 -6.64
CA ASP A 36 6.78 2.15 -6.05
C ASP A 36 6.69 1.72 -4.57
N GLN A 37 5.59 2.07 -3.90
CA GLN A 37 5.37 1.76 -2.49
C GLN A 37 3.89 1.52 -2.16
N VAL A 38 3.64 0.56 -1.28
CA VAL A 38 2.36 0.36 -0.60
C VAL A 38 2.57 0.59 0.90
N LEU A 39 1.90 1.59 1.47
CA LEU A 39 1.87 1.88 2.90
C LEU A 39 0.61 1.27 3.51
N VAL A 40 0.79 0.32 4.44
CA VAL A 40 -0.32 -0.28 5.19
C VAL A 40 -0.51 0.50 6.48
N LEU A 41 -1.66 1.16 6.63
CA LEU A 41 -1.99 1.88 7.85
C LEU A 41 -2.41 0.89 8.93
N THR A 42 -1.63 0.84 10.01
CA THR A 42 -1.86 -0.04 11.17
C THR A 42 -2.66 0.64 12.28
N ILE A 43 -3.15 1.86 12.03
CA ILE A 43 -3.94 2.66 12.96
C ILE A 43 -5.10 3.32 12.20
N LYS A 44 -6.08 3.82 12.96
CA LYS A 44 -7.13 4.66 12.39
C LYS A 44 -6.51 6.00 11.92
N PRO A 45 -6.71 6.40 10.65
CA PRO A 45 -6.21 7.68 10.15
C PRO A 45 -6.82 8.86 10.91
N GLY A 46 -6.04 9.92 11.14
CA GLY A 46 -6.52 11.16 11.74
C GLY A 46 -6.69 11.14 13.26
N THR A 47 -6.11 10.17 13.97
CA THR A 47 -6.17 10.11 15.44
C THR A 47 -4.80 9.75 16.03
N SER A 48 -4.29 10.61 16.93
CA SER A 48 -2.96 10.48 17.57
C SER A 48 -2.87 9.40 18.64
N ASN A 49 -4.01 8.91 19.17
CA ASN A 49 -4.09 7.94 20.27
C ASN A 49 -4.63 6.55 19.85
N SER A 50 -4.45 6.18 18.58
CA SER A 50 -4.96 4.91 18.07
C SER A 50 -4.06 3.73 18.47
N HIS A 51 -4.66 2.69 19.05
CA HIS A 51 -3.98 1.40 19.20
C HIS A 51 -3.67 0.77 17.83
N ILE A 52 -2.60 -0.02 17.78
CA ILE A 52 -2.24 -0.80 16.58
C ILE A 52 -3.33 -1.84 16.34
N ILE A 53 -3.78 -1.92 15.08
CA ILE A 53 -4.69 -2.92 14.55
C ILE A 53 -3.82 -4.06 14.01
N THR A 54 -3.63 -5.11 14.81
CA THR A 54 -2.70 -6.22 14.51
C THR A 54 -3.16 -7.04 13.30
N GLU A 55 -4.45 -7.03 12.98
CA GLU A 55 -5.02 -7.67 11.80
C GLU A 55 -4.40 -7.12 10.50
N MET A 56 -3.81 -5.93 10.52
CA MET A 56 -3.14 -5.33 9.36
C MET A 56 -1.85 -6.08 8.97
N TYR A 57 -1.26 -6.87 9.87
CA TYR A 57 -0.16 -7.76 9.52
C TYR A 57 -0.60 -8.84 8.51
N GLY A 58 -1.88 -9.25 8.53
CA GLY A 58 -2.44 -10.14 7.51
C GLY A 58 -2.38 -9.52 6.11
N LYS A 59 -2.67 -8.22 5.98
CA LYS A 59 -2.58 -7.49 4.72
C LYS A 59 -1.14 -7.31 4.24
N ILE A 60 -0.20 -7.10 5.17
CA ILE A 60 1.23 -7.05 4.84
C ILE A 60 1.67 -8.38 4.27
N LYS A 61 1.27 -9.50 4.88
CA LYS A 61 1.54 -10.84 4.38
C LYS A 61 0.94 -11.06 2.98
N GLU A 62 -0.33 -10.73 2.79
CA GLU A 62 -1.01 -10.85 1.49
C GLU A 62 -0.29 -10.05 0.39
N LEU A 63 0.16 -8.83 0.68
CA LEU A 63 0.96 -8.04 -0.25
C LEU A 63 2.32 -8.68 -0.56
N HIS A 64 2.98 -9.27 0.44
CA HIS A 64 4.23 -10.02 0.21
C HIS A 64 4.00 -11.22 -0.71
N ASP A 65 2.93 -11.98 -0.50
CA ASP A 65 2.59 -13.15 -1.32
C ASP A 65 2.30 -12.73 -2.77
N ILE A 66 1.46 -11.71 -2.97
CA ILE A 66 1.18 -11.16 -4.31
C ILE A 66 2.46 -10.65 -4.98
N LYS A 67 3.27 -9.88 -4.26
CA LYS A 67 4.55 -9.35 -4.76
C LYS A 67 5.46 -10.48 -5.23
N SER A 68 5.55 -11.57 -4.47
CA SER A 68 6.38 -12.72 -4.82
C SER A 68 5.84 -13.50 -6.01
N ILE A 69 4.53 -13.75 -6.06
CA ILE A 69 3.89 -14.55 -7.13
C ILE A 69 3.89 -13.79 -8.46
N LYS A 70 3.67 -12.48 -8.43
CA LYS A 70 3.55 -11.62 -9.62
C LYS A 70 4.86 -10.90 -9.98
N GLU A 71 5.91 -11.11 -9.20
CA GLU A 71 7.23 -10.47 -9.36
C GLU A 71 7.17 -8.94 -9.41
N TYR A 72 6.29 -8.34 -8.60
CA TYR A 72 6.14 -6.89 -8.56
C TYR A 72 7.29 -6.21 -7.80
N SER A 73 7.63 -4.97 -8.18
CA SER A 73 8.81 -4.25 -7.66
C SER A 73 8.52 -3.32 -6.48
N TYR A 74 7.26 -3.04 -6.15
CA TYR A 74 6.89 -2.09 -5.07
C TYR A 74 7.45 -2.48 -3.70
N ARG A 75 7.74 -1.49 -2.86
CA ARG A 75 8.11 -1.69 -1.45
C ARG A 75 6.87 -1.75 -0.58
N ILE A 76 6.89 -2.56 0.47
CA ILE A 76 5.83 -2.61 1.49
C ILE A 76 6.35 -1.87 2.72
N ASN A 77 5.56 -0.95 3.26
CA ASN A 77 5.89 -0.20 4.47
C ASN A 77 4.69 -0.14 5.44
N ASN A 78 4.96 0.12 6.72
CA ASN A 78 3.96 0.42 7.74
C ASN A 78 4.45 1.57 8.65
N HIS A 79 3.60 2.10 9.53
CA HIS A 79 3.93 3.27 10.35
C HIS A 79 5.05 3.05 11.41
N LYS A 80 5.58 1.83 11.55
CA LYS A 80 6.56 1.49 12.61
C LYS A 80 7.81 0.73 12.12
N MET A 81 8.01 0.55 10.81
CA MET A 81 9.13 -0.21 10.24
C MET A 81 9.90 0.58 9.17
#